data_AF-A0A2V8L726-F1
#
_entry.id   AF-A0A2V8L726-F1
#
_cell.length_a   1.000
_cell.length_b   1.000
_cell.length_c   1.000
_cell.angle_alpha   90.00
_cell.angle_beta   90.00
_cell.angle_gamma   90.00
#
_symmetry.space_group_name_H-M   'P 1'
#
loop_
_entity.id
_entity.type
_entity.pdbx_description
1 polymer ?
#
loop_
_entity_poly.entity_id
_entity_poly.type
_entity_poly.pdbx_seq_one_letter_code
_entity_poly.pdbx_strand_id
1 'polypeptide(L)'
;MAVPIVTIRFSKQEAESRLGSAVRSKIAVDGIPAGVTGHVVQLDEIERNGFELIVEWSLLIQGKRQHNWFSKDDFERCLMDEI
;
A
#
# COMPACT_ATOMS: atom_id res chain seq x y z
N MET A 1 18.39 8.16 -19.04
CA MET A 1 17.32 9.15 -18.80
C MET A 1 16.40 8.55 -17.76
N ALA A 2 16.44 9.03 -16.51
CA ALA A 2 15.49 8.60 -15.49
C ALA A 2 14.15 9.29 -15.83
N VAL A 3 13.18 8.53 -16.30
CA VAL A 3 11.79 9.01 -16.38
C VAL A 3 11.41 9.46 -14.96
N PRO A 4 10.95 10.70 -14.75
CA PRO A 4 10.36 11.05 -13.48
C PRO A 4 9.11 10.18 -13.34
N ILE A 5 9.20 9.16 -12.50
CA ILE A 5 8.05 8.38 -12.11
C ILE A 5 7.21 9.36 -11.32
N VAL A 6 6.17 9.92 -11.95
CA VAL A 6 5.21 10.78 -11.26
C VAL A 6 4.42 9.85 -10.37
N THR A 7 4.94 9.60 -9.18
CA THR A 7 4.29 8.79 -8.17
C THR A 7 3.08 9.57 -7.66
N ILE A 8 1.89 9.16 -8.09
CA ILE A 8 0.65 9.73 -7.58
C ILE A 8 0.49 9.26 -6.14
N ARG A 9 0.36 10.20 -5.20
CA ARG A 9 0.14 9.92 -3.78
C ARG A 9 -1.31 10.13 -3.40
N PHE A 10 -1.69 9.60 -2.23
CA PHE A 10 -3.02 9.81 -1.71
C PHE A 10 -3.16 11.21 -1.11
N SER A 11 -4.30 11.84 -1.34
CA SER A 11 -4.71 12.99 -0.54
C SER A 11 -5.03 12.55 0.88
N LYS A 12 -4.93 13.45 1.86
CA LYS A 12 -5.25 13.14 3.27
C LYS A 12 -6.59 12.40 3.43
N GLN A 13 -7.65 12.95 2.83
CA GLN A 13 -9.01 12.39 2.91
C GLN A 13 -9.12 10.99 2.28
N GLU A 14 -8.44 10.76 1.15
CA GLU A 14 -8.42 9.44 0.50
C GLU A 14 -7.66 8.44 1.36
N ALA A 15 -6.54 8.86 1.94
CA ALA A 15 -5.71 8.02 2.79
C ALA A 15 -6.47 7.62 4.08
N GLU A 16 -7.11 8.59 4.73
CA GLU A 16 -7.95 8.38 5.91
C GLU A 16 -9.14 7.46 5.60
N SER A 17 -9.76 7.57 4.42
CA SER A 17 -10.85 6.69 4.02
C SER A 17 -10.42 5.24 3.79
N ARG A 18 -9.14 5.00 3.48
CA ARG A 18 -8.57 3.66 3.26
C ARG A 18 -8.01 3.04 4.54
N LEU A 19 -7.77 3.85 5.57
CA LEU A 19 -7.27 3.36 6.85
C LEU A 19 -8.22 2.30 7.45
N GLY A 20 -7.67 1.15 7.82
CA GLY A 20 -8.44 0.00 8.32
C GLY A 20 -9.08 -0.86 7.24
N SER A 21 -8.96 -0.51 5.96
CA SER A 21 -9.49 -1.33 4.85
C SER A 21 -8.66 -2.59 4.65
N ALA A 22 -9.34 -3.69 4.29
CA ALA A 22 -8.71 -4.92 3.86
C ALA A 22 -8.31 -4.81 2.38
N VAL A 23 -7.11 -5.29 2.07
CA VAL A 23 -6.56 -5.25 0.71
C VAL A 23 -5.97 -6.60 0.35
N ARG A 24 -5.88 -6.87 -0.94
CA ARG A 24 -5.26 -8.09 -1.45
C ARG A 24 -4.24 -7.77 -2.53
N SER A 25 -3.08 -8.40 -2.49
CA SER A 25 -2.07 -8.25 -3.52
C SER A 25 -2.57 -8.86 -4.85
N LYS A 26 -2.56 -8.06 -5.92
CA LYS A 26 -2.78 -8.51 -7.30
C LYS A 26 -1.55 -9.21 -7.86
N ILE A 27 -0.39 -8.68 -7.50
CA ILE A 27 0.93 -9.11 -7.98
C ILE A 27 1.86 -9.34 -6.80
N ALA A 28 3.02 -9.92 -7.06
CA ALA A 28 4.04 -10.02 -6.02
C ALA A 28 4.62 -8.62 -5.72
N VAL A 29 4.67 -8.23 -4.46
CA VAL A 29 5.22 -6.94 -4.00
C VAL A 29 6.21 -7.19 -2.88
N ASP A 30 7.47 -6.80 -3.08
CA ASP A 30 8.50 -6.76 -2.02
C ASP A 30 8.64 -8.07 -1.20
N GLY A 31 8.58 -9.21 -1.88
CA GLY A 31 8.65 -10.54 -1.25
C GLY A 31 7.31 -11.11 -0.79
N ILE A 32 6.22 -10.34 -0.89
CA ILE A 32 4.85 -10.80 -0.73
C ILE A 32 4.36 -11.39 -2.06
N PRO A 33 3.95 -12.66 -2.13
CA PRO A 33 3.38 -13.23 -3.34
C PRO A 33 2.01 -12.61 -3.67
N ALA A 34 1.59 -12.76 -4.92
CA ALA A 34 0.25 -12.38 -5.35
C ALA A 34 -0.84 -13.18 -4.62
N GLY A 35 -1.96 -12.54 -4.35
CA GLY A 35 -3.12 -13.13 -3.70
C GLY A 35 -3.07 -13.13 -2.17
N VAL A 36 -2.08 -12.50 -1.55
CA VAL A 36 -1.96 -12.33 -0.10
C VAL A 36 -2.82 -11.17 0.36
N THR A 37 -3.51 -11.34 1.48
CA THR A 37 -4.31 -10.30 2.12
C THR A 37 -3.46 -9.46 3.06
N GLY A 38 -3.84 -8.20 3.23
CA GLY A 38 -3.26 -7.26 4.18
C GLY A 38 -4.29 -6.23 4.62
N HIS A 39 -3.90 -5.38 5.54
CA HIS A 39 -4.73 -4.30 6.05
C HIS A 39 -3.96 -3.00 6.06
N VAL A 40 -4.61 -1.91 5.67
CA VAL A 40 -4.03 -0.58 5.83
C VAL A 40 -4.05 -0.24 7.31
N VAL A 41 -2.89 -0.24 7.96
CA VAL A 41 -2.77 -0.02 9.42
C VAL A 41 -2.35 1.39 9.77
N GLN A 42 -1.69 2.09 8.84
CA GLN A 42 -1.15 3.42 9.10
C GLN A 42 -1.04 4.23 7.79
N LEU A 43 -0.99 5.55 7.94
CA LEU A 43 -0.77 6.51 6.86
C LEU A 43 0.54 7.25 7.14
N ASP A 44 1.36 7.43 6.12
CA ASP A 44 2.63 8.17 6.22
C ASP A 44 2.57 9.43 5.36
N GLU A 45 2.87 10.59 5.94
CA GLU A 45 2.90 11.87 5.22
C GLU A 45 4.30 12.10 4.65
N ILE A 46 4.45 11.99 3.33
CA ILE A 46 5.75 12.15 2.66
C ILE A 46 5.97 13.59 2.20
N GLU A 47 4.90 14.28 1.78
CA GLU A 47 4.93 15.69 1.39
C GLU A 47 3.61 16.41 1.70
N ARG A 48 3.57 17.74 1.55
CA ARG A 48 2.33 18.52 1.76
C ARG A 48 1.20 17.97 0.89
N ASN A 49 0.19 17.35 1.52
CA ASN A 49 -0.93 16.67 0.87
C ASN A 49 -0.58 15.38 0.08
N GLY A 50 0.60 14.80 0.28
CA GLY A 50 0.99 13.53 -0.33
C GLY A 50 1.23 12.45 0.72
N PHE A 51 0.27 11.52 0.82
CA PHE A 51 0.29 10.42 1.77
C PHE A 51 0.53 9.07 1.08
N GLU A 52 1.17 8.17 1.81
CA GLU A 52 1.32 6.77 1.44
C GLU A 52 0.61 5.88 2.47
N LEU A 53 0.09 4.75 1.99
CA LEU A 53 -0.60 3.78 2.81
C LEU A 53 0.37 2.71 3.26
N ILE A 54 0.42 2.46 4.57
CA ILE A 54 1.18 1.36 5.12
C ILE A 54 0.25 0.17 5.25
N VAL A 55 0.49 -0.84 4.43
CA VAL A 55 -0.23 -2.12 4.46
C VAL A 55 0.55 -3.11 5.30
N GLU A 56 -0.09 -3.64 6.33
CA GLU A 56 0.38 -4.80 7.08
C GLU A 56 -0.16 -6.08 6.42
N TRP A 57 0.75 -6.92 5.95
CA TRP A 57 0.40 -8.19 5.33
C TRP A 57 0.12 -9.26 6.36
N SER A 58 -0.87 -10.12 6.06
CA SER A 58 -1.16 -11.31 6.88
C SER A 58 -0.04 -12.36 6.79
N LEU A 59 0.82 -12.29 5.77
CA LEU A 59 1.97 -13.18 5.60
C LEU A 59 3.07 -12.86 6.61
N LEU A 60 3.59 -13.91 7.27
CA LEU A 60 4.75 -13.82 8.14
C LEU A 60 6.01 -14.25 7.37
N ILE A 61 6.94 -13.32 7.17
CA ILE A 61 8.27 -13.63 6.63
C ILE A 61 9.23 -13.65 7.81
N GLN A 62 9.92 -14.78 8.00
CA GLN A 62 10.82 -15.01 9.15
C GLN A 62 10.15 -14.75 10.52
N GLY A 63 8.86 -15.09 10.64
CA GLY A 63 8.09 -14.92 11.88
C GLY A 63 7.66 -13.48 12.17
N LYS A 64 7.83 -12.54 11.24
CA LYS A 64 7.42 -11.14 11.39
C LYS A 64 6.41 -10.75 10.31
N ARG A 65 5.40 -9.97 10.70
CA ARG A 65 4.50 -9.30 9.73
C ARG A 65 5.31 -8.31 8.91
N GLN A 66 4.96 -8.22 7.63
CA GLN A 66 5.61 -7.30 6.71
C GLN A 66 4.74 -6.06 6.54
N HIS A 67 5.40 -4.92 6.47
CA HIS A 67 4.78 -3.62 6.23
C HIS A 67 5.36 -3.05 4.95
N ASN A 68 4.48 -2.64 4.04
CA ASN A 68 4.88 -2.00 2.81
C ASN A 68 4.14 -0.68 2.61
N TRP A 69 4.87 0.31 2.12
CA TRP A 69 4.34 1.61 1.74
C TRP A 69 3.82 1.54 0.31
N PHE A 70 2.61 2.04 0.12
CA PHE A 70 1.97 2.12 -1.16
C PHE A 70 1.54 3.56 -1.45
N SER A 71 2.09 4.11 -2.52
CA SER A 71 1.54 5.30 -3.15
C SER A 71 0.22 4.95 -3.86
N LYS A 72 -0.53 5.95 -4.32
CA LYS A 72 -1.84 5.74 -4.95
C LYS A 72 -1.75 4.91 -6.24
N ASP A 73 -0.81 5.24 -7.11
CA ASP A 73 -0.60 4.47 -8.35
C ASP A 73 -0.25 3.02 -8.05
N ASP A 74 0.73 2.79 -7.16
CA ASP A 74 1.14 1.45 -6.74
C ASP A 74 0.00 0.69 -6.06
N PHE A 75 -0.81 1.34 -5.25
CA PHE A 75 -1.97 0.73 -4.61
C PHE A 75 -2.98 0.27 -5.66
N GLU A 76 -3.37 1.12 -6.60
CA GLU A 76 -4.37 0.79 -7.61
C GLU A 76 -3.85 -0.30 -8.58
N ARG A 77 -2.56 -0.26 -8.88
CA ARG A 77 -1.89 -1.19 -9.79
C ARG A 77 -1.59 -2.55 -9.15
N CYS A 78 -1.13 -2.55 -7.90
CA CYS A 78 -0.64 -3.74 -7.21
C CYS A 78 -1.66 -4.36 -6.25
N LEU A 79 -2.69 -3.63 -5.82
CA LEU A 79 -3.65 -4.06 -4.81
C LEU A 79 -5.09 -4.07 -5.34
N MET A 80 -5.90 -5.02 -4.86
CA MET A 80 -7.36 -5.04 -4.97
C MET A 80 -7.96 -4.61 -3.64
N ASP A 81 -9.00 -3.80 -3.72
CA ASP A 81 -9.91 -3.58 -2.61
C ASP A 81 -10.74 -4.86 -2.43
N GLU A 82 -10.76 -5.42 -1.22
CA GLU A 82 -11.58 -6.59 -0.91
C GLU A 82 -12.88 -6.09 -0.25
N ILE A 83 -14.01 -6.24 -0.97
CA ILE A 83 -15.36 -5.79 -0.57
C ILE A 83 -15.94 -6.73 0.48
#